data_AF-A0A842RGI8-F1
#
_entry.id   AF-A0A842RGI8-F1
#
_cell.length_a   1.000
_cell.length_b   1.000
_cell.length_c   1.000
_cell.angle_alpha   90.00
_cell.angle_beta   90.00
_cell.angle_gamma   90.00
#
_symmetry.space_group_name_H-M   'P 1'
#
loop_
_entity.id
_entity.type
_entity.pdbx_description
1 polymer ?
#
loop_
_entity_poly.entity_id
_entity_poly.type
_entity_poly.pdbx_seq_one_letter_code
_entity_poly.pdbx_strand_id
1 'polypeptide(L)'
;MVKHPKYQAMDDARESEIPRAFNLFCKEGFSLRTIKPSHSRESEAIPAGPIPRPTFEVVDEQGEKMAEFYPNGHSKCFDEKFQNYFDQMVVVIEKAAQRALEEFEKHY
;
A
#
# COMPACT_ATOMS: atom_id res chain seq x y z
N MET A 1 -13.79 -11.00 -13.95
CA MET A 1 -14.47 -9.75 -13.52
C MET A 1 -13.49 -8.61 -13.73
N VAL A 2 -13.83 -7.64 -14.60
CA VAL A 2 -13.00 -6.44 -14.81
C VAL A 2 -13.26 -5.50 -13.64
N LYS A 3 -12.22 -5.13 -12.89
CA LYS A 3 -12.35 -4.17 -11.77
C LYS A 3 -12.84 -2.84 -12.35
N HIS A 4 -13.87 -2.23 -11.75
CA HIS A 4 -14.42 -0.97 -12.25
C HIS A 4 -13.31 0.12 -12.28
N PRO A 5 -13.21 0.95 -13.34
CA PRO A 5 -12.12 1.93 -13.51
C PRO A 5 -11.89 2.85 -12.29
N LYS A 6 -12.96 3.20 -11.58
CA LYS A 6 -12.88 3.93 -10.30
C LYS A 6 -11.94 3.28 -9.25
N TYR A 7 -11.93 1.95 -9.17
CA TYR A 7 -11.03 1.24 -8.24
C TYR A 7 -9.58 1.23 -8.73
N GLN A 8 -9.37 1.31 -10.04
CA GLN A 8 -8.04 1.46 -10.61
C GLN A 8 -7.43 2.82 -10.21
N ALA A 9 -8.20 3.91 -10.28
CA ALA A 9 -7.77 5.23 -9.85
C ALA A 9 -7.41 5.27 -8.35
N MET A 10 -8.22 4.62 -7.50
CA MET A 10 -7.91 4.49 -6.07
C MET A 10 -6.63 3.69 -5.84
N ASP A 11 -6.47 2.55 -6.51
CA ASP A 11 -5.30 1.69 -6.35
C ASP A 11 -4.01 2.42 -6.80
N ASP A 12 -4.07 3.15 -7.90
CA ASP A 12 -2.94 3.95 -8.43
C ASP A 12 -2.56 5.07 -7.45
N ALA A 13 -3.55 5.73 -6.84
CA ALA A 13 -3.31 6.71 -5.81
C ALA A 13 -2.59 6.09 -4.60
N ARG A 14 -3.07 4.93 -4.11
CA ARG A 14 -2.41 4.22 -3.00
C ARG A 14 -0.97 3.84 -3.33
N GLU A 15 -0.74 3.27 -4.52
CA GLU A 15 0.61 2.87 -4.96
C GLU A 15 1.60 4.04 -4.92
N SER A 16 1.15 5.23 -5.33
CA SER A 16 1.98 6.44 -5.31
C SER A 16 2.17 7.03 -3.91
N GLU A 17 1.18 6.85 -3.02
CA GLU A 17 1.16 7.51 -1.72
C GLU A 17 1.84 6.69 -0.62
N ILE A 18 1.87 5.36 -0.72
CA ILE A 18 2.59 4.49 0.23
C ILE A 18 4.05 4.93 0.47
N PRO A 19 4.91 5.11 -0.56
CA PRO A 19 6.28 5.56 -0.33
C PRO A 19 6.37 7.00 0.20
N ARG A 20 5.40 7.86 -0.13
CA ARG A 20 5.34 9.24 0.39
C ARG A 20 4.99 9.26 1.88
N ALA A 21 3.97 8.49 2.26
CA ALA A 21 3.54 8.34 3.64
C ALA A 21 4.67 7.72 4.49
N PHE A 22 5.38 6.73 3.95
CA PHE A 22 6.57 6.17 4.59
C PHE A 22 7.62 7.26 4.85
N ASN A 23 8.02 8.02 3.82
CA ASN A 23 9.02 9.09 3.99
C ASN A 23 8.57 10.22 4.94
N LEU A 24 7.26 10.44 5.06
CA LEU A 24 6.70 11.48 5.93
C LEU A 24 6.78 11.08 7.42
N PHE A 25 6.44 9.84 7.73
CA PHE A 25 6.27 9.37 9.11
C PHE A 25 7.42 8.50 9.62
N CYS A 26 8.06 7.73 8.75
CA CYS A 26 9.16 6.82 9.09
C CYS A 26 10.49 7.48 8.77
N LYS A 27 11.12 8.10 9.77
CA LYS A 27 12.36 8.87 9.57
C LYS A 27 13.65 8.10 9.87
N GLU A 28 13.63 7.23 10.87
CA GLU A 28 14.80 6.47 11.32
C GLU A 28 14.38 5.08 11.80
N GLY A 29 15.27 4.10 11.68
CA GLY A 29 15.07 2.74 12.17
C GLY A 29 14.19 1.82 11.30
N PHE A 30 13.64 2.35 10.20
CA PHE A 30 12.79 1.59 9.28
C PHE A 30 13.24 1.76 7.84
N SER A 31 13.00 0.75 7.02
CA SER A 31 13.25 0.75 5.57
C SER A 31 12.03 0.23 4.81
N LEU A 32 11.74 0.85 3.67
CA LEU A 32 10.68 0.41 2.76
C LEU A 32 11.28 -0.44 1.64
N ARG A 33 10.77 -1.66 1.48
CA ARG A 33 11.10 -2.59 0.40
C ARG A 33 9.92 -2.71 -0.57
N THR A 34 10.17 -2.45 -1.84
CA THR A 34 9.17 -2.68 -2.90
C THR A 34 9.39 -4.04 -3.52
N ILE A 35 8.47 -4.95 -3.28
CA ILE A 35 8.44 -6.29 -3.86
C ILE A 35 7.66 -6.21 -5.17
N LYS A 36 8.34 -6.45 -6.30
CA LYS A 36 7.69 -6.48 -7.61
C LYS A 36 6.66 -7.61 -7.64
N PRO A 37 5.52 -7.42 -8.32
CA PRO A 37 4.57 -8.51 -8.51
C PRO A 37 5.28 -9.68 -9.20
N SER A 38 5.28 -10.83 -8.54
CA SER A 38 5.79 -12.05 -9.16
C SER A 38 4.71 -12.65 -10.05
N HIS A 39 5.08 -13.02 -11.28
CA HIS A 39 4.20 -13.79 -12.17
C HIS A 39 4.16 -15.28 -11.80
N SER A 40 4.99 -15.74 -10.86
CA SER A 40 4.96 -17.11 -10.36
C SER A 40 3.69 -17.30 -9.51
N ARG A 41 2.85 -18.27 -9.91
CA ARG A 41 1.58 -18.65 -9.26
C ARG A 41 1.66 -19.06 -7.77
N GLU A 42 2.83 -18.95 -7.13
CA GLU A 42 3.13 -19.57 -5.83
C GLU A 42 3.49 -18.57 -4.71
N SER A 43 3.43 -17.26 -4.94
CA SER A 43 3.56 -16.30 -3.83
C SER A 43 2.24 -16.19 -3.09
N GLU A 44 2.11 -17.00 -2.03
CA GLU A 44 0.96 -17.09 -1.14
C GLU A 44 0.46 -15.73 -0.63
N ALA A 45 -0.87 -15.64 -0.56
CA ALA A 45 -1.67 -15.04 0.51
C ALA A 45 -2.44 -13.73 0.27
N ILE A 46 -2.24 -12.94 -0.80
CA ILE A 46 -3.16 -11.81 -1.08
C ILE A 46 -3.62 -11.87 -2.53
N PRO A 47 -4.94 -11.81 -2.78
CA PRO A 47 -5.45 -11.72 -4.13
C PRO A 47 -4.99 -10.39 -4.72
N ALA A 48 -3.86 -10.41 -5.40
CA ALA A 48 -3.63 -9.49 -6.49
C ALA A 48 -4.89 -9.60 -7.34
N GLY A 49 -5.60 -8.48 -7.52
CA GLY A 49 -6.71 -8.45 -8.45
C GLY A 49 -6.23 -8.87 -9.85
N PRO A 50 -7.06 -8.72 -10.89
CA PRO A 50 -6.64 -9.06 -12.26
C PRO A 50 -5.39 -8.29 -12.76
N ILE A 51 -4.92 -7.29 -12.01
CA ILE A 51 -3.78 -6.44 -12.33
C ILE A 51 -2.65 -6.75 -11.32
N PRO A 52 -1.47 -7.18 -11.78
CA PRO A 52 -0.31 -7.39 -10.92
C PRO A 52 0.15 -6.06 -10.30
N ARG A 53 0.30 -6.03 -8.97
CA ARG A 53 0.68 -4.83 -8.20
C ARG A 53 1.86 -5.13 -7.29
N PRO A 54 2.72 -4.14 -7.02
CA PRO A 54 3.78 -4.31 -6.05
C PRO A 54 3.21 -4.46 -4.64
N THR A 55 3.96 -5.14 -3.79
CA THR A 55 3.77 -5.13 -2.33
C THR A 55 4.83 -4.25 -1.72
N PHE A 56 4.44 -3.41 -0.78
CA PHE A 56 5.37 -2.57 -0.02
C PHE A 56 5.53 -3.15 1.36
N GLU A 57 6.74 -3.56 1.70
CA GLU A 57 7.09 -4.14 2.99
C GLU A 57 7.92 -3.12 3.78
N VAL A 58 7.52 -2.85 5.02
CA VAL A 58 8.33 -2.09 5.97
C VAL A 58 9.09 -3.06 6.83
N VAL A 59 10.41 -2.88 6.91
CA VAL A 59 11.29 -3.64 7.80
C VAL A 59 12.02 -2.70 8.77
N ASP A 60 12.41 -3.22 9.92
CA ASP A 60 13.27 -2.49 10.86
C ASP A 60 14.78 -2.61 10.50
N GLU A 61 15.65 -2.08 11.37
CA GLU A 61 17.11 -2.15 11.21
C GLU A 61 17.67 -3.57 11.23
N GLN A 62 16.96 -4.51 11.86
CA GLN A 62 17.34 -5.92 11.94
C GLN A 62 16.83 -6.71 10.72
N GLY A 63 16.00 -6.08 9.88
CA GLY A 63 15.34 -6.69 8.75
C GLY A 63 14.07 -7.46 9.12
N GLU A 64 13.56 -7.29 10.34
CA GLU A 64 12.29 -7.86 10.77
C GLU A 64 11.12 -7.12 10.12
N LYS A 65 10.09 -7.86 9.73
CA LYS A 65 8.93 -7.31 9.03
C LYS A 65 8.00 -6.60 10.01
N MET A 66 7.81 -5.30 9.79
CA MET A 66 6.96 -4.46 10.63
C MET A 66 5.56 -4.31 10.07
N ALA A 67 5.42 -4.10 8.76
CA ALA A 67 4.14 -3.92 8.09
C ALA A 67 4.19 -4.26 6.59
N GLU A 68 3.04 -4.53 6.01
CA GLU A 68 2.83 -4.66 4.56
C GLU A 68 1.69 -3.75 4.10
N PHE A 69 1.89 -3.10 2.96
CA PHE A 69 0.89 -2.28 2.29
C PHE A 69 0.66 -2.78 0.87
N TYR A 70 -0.61 -2.95 0.51
CA TYR A 70 -1.04 -3.39 -0.81
C TYR A 70 -1.85 -2.27 -1.46
N PRO A 71 -1.52 -1.89 -2.72
CA PRO A 71 -2.28 -0.87 -3.44
C PRO A 71 -3.77 -1.16 -3.60
N ASN A 72 -4.21 -2.41 -3.41
CA ASN A 72 -5.62 -2.78 -3.46
C ASN A 72 -6.44 -2.33 -2.21
N GLY A 73 -5.81 -1.66 -1.24
CA GLY A 73 -6.44 -1.20 0.00
C GLY A 73 -6.26 -2.15 1.19
N HIS A 74 -5.64 -3.32 0.99
CA HIS A 74 -5.24 -4.17 2.10
C HIS A 74 -3.94 -3.64 2.72
N SER A 75 -3.83 -3.74 4.03
CA SER A 75 -2.60 -3.46 4.77
C SER A 75 -2.57 -4.30 6.04
N LYS A 76 -1.38 -4.65 6.51
CA LYS A 76 -1.21 -5.49 7.70
C LYS A 76 -0.02 -4.99 8.51
N CYS A 77 -0.26 -4.73 9.79
CA CYS A 77 0.79 -4.46 10.77
C CYS A 77 1.13 -5.76 11.50
N PHE A 78 2.42 -6.06 11.66
CA PHE A 78 2.93 -7.27 12.30
C PHE A 78 3.54 -6.99 13.67
N ASP A 79 3.98 -5.75 13.91
CA ASP A 79 4.62 -5.35 15.16
C ASP A 79 3.93 -4.12 15.78
N GLU A 80 3.67 -4.18 17.10
CA GLU A 80 2.98 -3.12 17.84
C GLU A 80 3.79 -1.81 17.92
N LYS A 81 5.13 -1.89 17.88
CA LYS A 81 6.00 -0.70 17.90
C LYS A 81 5.82 0.14 16.63
N PHE A 82 5.41 -0.48 15.54
CA PHE A 82 5.14 0.20 14.28
C PHE A 82 3.70 0.70 14.17
N GLN A 83 2.79 0.27 15.06
CA GLN A 83 1.35 0.54 14.95
C GLN A 83 1.02 2.04 14.80
N ASN A 84 1.69 2.91 15.55
CA ASN A 84 1.42 4.36 15.45
C ASN A 84 1.81 4.94 14.08
N TYR A 85 2.94 4.51 13.51
CA TYR A 85 3.34 4.92 12.16
C TYR A 85 2.40 4.32 11.12
N PHE A 86 2.03 3.05 11.29
CA PHE A 86 1.08 2.35 10.45
C PHE A 86 -0.27 3.08 10.36
N ASP A 87 -0.87 3.43 11.50
CA ASP A 87 -2.16 4.12 11.55
C ASP A 87 -2.11 5.48 10.84
N GLN A 88 -1.02 6.24 11.03
CA GLN A 88 -0.82 7.53 10.35
C GLN A 88 -0.67 7.36 8.83
N MET A 89 0.08 6.34 8.39
CA MET A 89 0.25 6.01 6.98
C MET A 89 -1.09 5.62 6.34
N VAL A 90 -1.85 4.71 6.97
CA VAL A 90 -3.16 4.25 6.46
C VAL A 90 -4.10 5.43 6.25
N VAL A 91 -4.16 6.38 7.19
CA VAL A 91 -5.02 7.57 7.05
C VAL A 91 -4.63 8.42 5.84
N VAL A 92 -3.35 8.63 5.59
CA VAL A 92 -2.89 9.42 4.44
C VAL A 92 -3.15 8.70 3.12
N ILE A 93 -2.86 7.40 3.08
CA ILE A 93 -3.04 6.54 1.90
C ILE A 93 -4.52 6.48 1.51
N GLU A 94 -5.43 6.23 2.45
CA GLU A 94 -6.87 6.15 2.16
C GLU A 94 -7.47 7.52 1.81
N LYS A 95 -6.96 8.61 2.39
CA LYS A 95 -7.36 9.97 1.95
C LYS A 95 -6.97 10.24 0.51
N ALA A 96 -5.80 9.81 0.06
CA ALA A 96 -5.38 9.93 -1.34
C ALA A 96 -6.27 9.09 -2.26
N ALA A 97 -6.58 7.85 -1.86
CA ALA A 97 -7.49 6.99 -2.61
C ALA A 97 -8.89 7.59 -2.75
N GLN A 98 -9.44 8.16 -1.67
CA GLN A 98 -10.75 8.82 -1.68
C GLN A 98 -10.78 10.05 -2.58
N ARG A 99 -9.72 10.88 -2.56
CA ARG A 99 -9.60 12.02 -3.48
C ARG A 99 -9.56 11.59 -4.94
N ALA A 100 -8.83 10.53 -5.25
CA ALA A 100 -8.78 9.99 -6.61
C ALA A 100 -10.14 9.44 -7.08
N LEU A 101 -10.92 8.84 -6.17
CA LEU A 101 -12.29 8.43 -6.45
C LEU A 101 -13.18 9.64 -6.76
N GLU A 102 -13.14 10.68 -5.92
CA GLU A 102 -13.92 11.91 -6.11
C GLU A 102 -13.56 12.64 -7.40
N GLU A 103 -12.27 12.69 -7.77
CA GLU A 103 -11.82 13.24 -9.04
C GLU A 103 -12.33 12.42 -10.22
N PHE A 104 -12.25 11.09 -10.13
CA PHE A 104 -12.80 10.21 -11.17
C PHE A 104 -14.31 10.44 -11.37
N GLU A 105 -15.08 10.57 -10.30
CA GLU A 105 -16.53 10.82 -10.33
C GLU A 105 -16.92 12.23 -10.81
N LYS A 106 -16.02 13.21 -10.76
CA LYS A 106 -16.28 14.57 -11.31
C LYS A 106 -16.06 14.65 -12.82
N HIS A 107 -15.24 13.76 -13.37
CA HIS A 107 -14.81 13.79 -14.78
C HIS A 107 -15.52 12.74 -15.66
N TYR A 108 -16.37 11.89 -15.09
CA TYR A 108 -17.17 10.86 -15.76
C TYR A 108 -18.63 10.90 -15.30
#